data_AF-A0A2D5HZX4-F1
#
_entry.id   AF-A0A2D5HZX4-F1
#
_cell.length_a   1.000
_cell.length_b   1.000
_cell.length_c   1.000
_cell.angle_alpha   90.00
_cell.angle_beta   90.00
_cell.angle_gamma   90.00
#
_symmetry.space_group_name_H-M   'P 1'
#
loop_
_entity.id
_entity.type
_entity.pdbx_description
1 polymer ?
#
loop_
_entity_poly.entity_id
_entity_poly.type
_entity_poly.pdbx_seq_one_letter_code
_entity_poly.pdbx_strand_id
1 'polypeptide(L)'
;MKYADKYLKVEAEAIPIFDTDRPTQALIDLFNPPNNSLTAQSQGIICRVNGILHEINEPVAFGINDKRLHCIMPIIIYGRDSGITDEFYSVSNNLIIKQSELARDLLVSVNPKFYDKSIELLDSIFRNSKFVYLIFNIDDEQSICTAIENLASRRGAITIHNPQYKNTTNLMKFCLDKNIHLIENIDGSADLFRF
;
A
#
# COMPACT_ATOMS: atom_id res chain seq x y z
N MET A 1 -21.22 14.89 -10.06
CA MET A 1 -21.25 15.20 -11.50
C MET A 1 -20.53 16.53 -11.72
N LYS A 2 -19.31 16.54 -12.28
CA LYS A 2 -18.49 17.76 -12.41
C LYS A 2 -18.43 18.33 -13.83
N TYR A 3 -18.74 17.53 -14.87
CA TYR A 3 -18.81 18.03 -16.25
C TYR A 3 -19.66 17.12 -17.14
N ALA A 4 -20.51 17.70 -18.00
CA ALA A 4 -21.24 16.98 -19.04
C ALA A 4 -21.49 17.90 -20.25
N ASP A 5 -21.26 17.39 -21.46
CA ASP A 5 -21.69 17.99 -22.73
C ASP A 5 -22.28 16.95 -23.71
N LYS A 6 -22.55 17.38 -24.94
CA LYS A 6 -23.23 16.59 -25.99
C LYS A 6 -22.45 15.32 -26.39
N TYR A 7 -21.14 15.25 -26.17
CA TYR A 7 -20.29 14.14 -26.62
C TYR A 7 -19.50 13.48 -25.48
N LEU A 8 -19.46 14.09 -24.28
CA LEU A 8 -18.74 13.52 -23.14
C LEU A 8 -19.51 13.75 -21.83
N LYS A 9 -19.69 12.66 -21.07
CA LYS A 9 -20.17 12.70 -19.69
C LYS A 9 -19.03 12.26 -18.78
N VAL A 10 -18.56 13.15 -17.90
CA VAL A 10 -17.57 12.80 -16.87
C VAL A 10 -18.32 12.55 -15.56
N GLU A 11 -18.61 11.27 -15.31
CA GLU A 11 -18.98 10.81 -13.99
C GLU A 11 -17.69 10.74 -13.18
N ALA A 12 -17.38 11.82 -12.46
CA ALA A 12 -16.46 11.71 -11.36
C ALA A 12 -17.13 10.81 -10.31
N GLU A 13 -16.96 9.50 -10.46
CA GLU A 13 -16.93 8.61 -9.32
C GLU A 13 -15.84 9.16 -8.42
N ALA A 14 -16.25 9.95 -7.43
CA ALA A 14 -15.48 10.02 -6.22
C ALA A 14 -15.32 8.57 -5.80
N ILE A 15 -14.11 8.03 -5.93
CA ILE A 15 -13.72 6.78 -5.28
C ILE A 15 -14.24 6.93 -3.85
N PRO A 16 -15.26 6.14 -3.46
CA PRO A 16 -15.92 6.41 -2.22
C PRO A 16 -14.87 6.18 -1.14
N ILE A 17 -14.69 7.19 -0.29
CA ILE A 17 -13.87 7.12 0.93
C ILE A 17 -14.35 5.95 1.83
N PHE A 18 -15.53 5.42 1.54
CA PHE A 18 -16.09 4.18 2.08
C PHE A 18 -16.22 3.14 0.96
N ASP A 19 -15.28 2.22 0.88
CA ASP A 19 -15.49 0.96 0.16
C ASP A 19 -16.64 0.22 0.86
N THR A 20 -17.86 0.29 0.30
CA THR A 20 -19.06 -0.35 0.87
C THR A 20 -19.15 -1.83 0.55
N ASP A 21 -18.44 -2.27 -0.48
CA ASP A 21 -18.49 -3.65 -0.96
C ASP A 21 -17.49 -4.52 -0.19
N ARG A 22 -16.42 -3.91 0.35
CA ARG A 22 -15.42 -4.59 1.18
C ARG A 22 -15.58 -4.19 2.64
N PRO A 23 -15.66 -5.14 3.59
CA PRO A 23 -15.80 -4.86 5.01
C PRO A 23 -14.50 -4.37 5.65
N THR A 24 -13.79 -3.41 5.03
CA THR A 24 -12.45 -2.99 5.41
C THR A 24 -12.38 -2.52 6.87
N GLN A 25 -13.38 -1.77 7.34
CA GLN A 25 -13.42 -1.35 8.75
C GLN A 25 -13.47 -2.54 9.72
N ALA A 26 -14.31 -3.55 9.44
CA ALA A 26 -14.38 -4.74 10.29
C ALA A 26 -13.06 -5.53 10.26
N LEU A 27 -12.37 -5.57 9.12
CA LEU A 27 -11.06 -6.20 9.01
C LEU A 27 -9.97 -5.40 9.74
N ILE A 28 -10.04 -4.07 9.75
CA ILE A 28 -9.19 -3.22 10.60
C ILE A 28 -9.45 -3.56 12.07
N ASP A 29 -10.70 -3.60 12.51
CA ASP A 29 -11.05 -3.91 13.90
C ASP A 29 -10.57 -5.31 14.31
N LEU A 30 -10.52 -6.25 13.36
CA LEU A 30 -10.10 -7.64 13.59
C LEU A 30 -8.58 -7.83 13.59
N PHE A 31 -7.84 -7.09 12.76
CA PHE A 31 -6.42 -7.33 12.51
C PHE A 31 -5.50 -6.22 13.02
N ASN A 32 -6.02 -5.02 13.29
CA ASN A 32 -5.25 -3.95 13.91
C ASN A 32 -5.19 -4.18 15.43
N PRO A 33 -4.00 -4.24 16.02
CA PRO A 33 -3.89 -4.50 17.45
C PRO A 33 -4.37 -3.30 18.28
N PRO A 34 -4.90 -3.52 19.50
CA PRO A 34 -5.48 -2.44 20.32
C PRO A 34 -4.51 -1.31 20.68
N ASN A 35 -3.20 -1.58 20.69
CA ASN A 35 -2.15 -0.61 21.00
C ASN A 35 -1.55 0.09 19.77
N ASN A 36 -2.03 -0.20 18.55
CA ASN A 36 -1.65 0.54 17.34
C ASN A 36 -2.75 1.55 16.98
N SER A 37 -2.53 2.80 17.37
CA SER A 37 -3.45 3.89 17.04
C SER A 37 -3.30 4.26 15.57
N LEU A 38 -4.32 3.93 14.76
CA LEU A 38 -4.43 4.38 13.38
C LEU A 38 -5.10 5.75 13.32
N THR A 39 -4.45 6.72 12.68
CA THR A 39 -5.09 7.99 12.34
C THR A 39 -6.09 7.78 11.20
N ALA A 40 -7.01 8.74 10.98
CA ALA A 40 -7.93 8.70 9.84
C ALA A 40 -7.21 8.52 8.50
N GLN A 41 -6.04 9.17 8.36
CA GLN A 41 -5.13 9.06 7.21
C GLN A 41 -4.65 7.62 6.98
N SER A 42 -4.25 6.95 8.07
CA SER A 42 -3.83 5.55 8.00
C SER A 42 -4.98 4.65 7.54
N GLN A 43 -6.20 4.89 8.02
CA GLN A 43 -7.39 4.16 7.59
C GLN A 43 -7.73 4.40 6.11
N GLY A 44 -7.59 5.65 5.63
CA GLY A 44 -7.75 5.99 4.22
C GLY A 44 -6.80 5.20 3.31
N ILE A 45 -5.53 5.08 3.71
CA ILE A 45 -4.55 4.24 2.99
C ILE A 45 -4.97 2.77 3.01
N ILE A 46 -5.39 2.23 4.15
CA ILE A 46 -5.83 0.83 4.26
C ILE A 46 -6.98 0.55 3.28
N CYS A 47 -8.02 1.39 3.28
CA CYS A 47 -9.14 1.29 2.34
C CYS A 47 -8.67 1.35 0.88
N ARG A 48 -7.80 2.31 0.56
CA ARG A 48 -7.35 2.52 -0.82
C ARG A 48 -6.48 1.37 -1.33
N VAL A 49 -5.54 0.89 -0.52
CA VAL A 49 -4.68 -0.25 -0.86
C VAL A 49 -5.51 -1.52 -1.02
N ASN A 50 -6.46 -1.77 -0.10
CA ASN A 50 -7.36 -2.91 -0.20
C ASN A 50 -8.16 -2.88 -1.51
N GLY A 51 -8.75 -1.73 -1.83
CA GLY A 51 -9.48 -1.55 -3.08
C GLY A 51 -8.61 -1.76 -4.31
N ILE A 52 -7.44 -1.13 -4.38
CA ILE A 52 -6.54 -1.26 -5.54
C ILE A 52 -6.10 -2.71 -5.74
N LEU A 53 -5.61 -3.36 -4.67
CA LEU A 53 -5.08 -4.71 -4.80
C LEU A 53 -6.18 -5.70 -5.17
N HIS A 54 -7.38 -5.59 -4.60
CA HIS A 54 -8.49 -6.48 -4.93
C HIS A 54 -8.92 -6.42 -6.41
N GLU A 55 -8.70 -5.29 -7.10
CA GLU A 55 -8.99 -5.17 -8.54
C GLU A 55 -7.90 -5.79 -9.44
N ILE A 56 -6.72 -6.12 -8.88
CA ILE A 56 -5.61 -6.71 -9.63
C ILE A 56 -5.78 -8.23 -9.68
N ASN A 57 -6.12 -8.76 -10.85
CA ASN A 57 -6.33 -10.20 -11.09
C ASN A 57 -5.04 -10.97 -11.48
N GLU A 58 -3.86 -10.45 -11.13
CA GLU A 58 -2.57 -11.12 -11.33
C GLU A 58 -1.80 -11.22 -9.99
N PRO A 59 -0.82 -12.13 -9.85
CA PRO A 59 -0.01 -12.21 -8.64
C PRO A 59 0.75 -10.92 -8.35
N VAL A 60 0.68 -10.45 -7.11
CA VAL A 60 1.36 -9.25 -6.64
C VAL A 60 2.49 -9.58 -5.66
N ALA A 61 3.49 -8.71 -5.65
CA ALA A 61 4.49 -8.64 -4.60
C ALA A 61 4.21 -7.39 -3.77
N PHE A 62 3.73 -7.58 -2.54
CA PHE A 62 3.27 -6.51 -1.66
C PHE A 62 4.26 -6.27 -0.52
N GLY A 63 4.77 -5.05 -0.41
CA GLY A 63 5.79 -4.66 0.57
C GLY A 63 5.35 -3.50 1.47
N ILE A 64 5.58 -3.61 2.78
CA ILE A 64 5.25 -2.54 3.75
C ILE A 64 6.48 -2.18 4.60
N ASN A 65 6.86 -0.90 4.57
CA ASN A 65 7.89 -0.31 5.44
C ASN A 65 7.28 0.57 6.56
N ASP A 66 6.00 0.95 6.47
CA ASP A 66 5.33 1.63 7.58
C ASP A 66 4.76 0.65 8.60
N LYS A 67 5.43 0.55 9.76
CA LYS A 67 5.02 -0.30 10.89
C LYS A 67 3.60 -0.04 11.38
N ARG A 68 3.04 1.15 11.20
CA ARG A 68 1.65 1.39 11.61
C ARG A 68 0.64 0.68 10.71
N LEU A 69 1.05 0.29 9.51
CA LEU A 69 0.17 -0.18 8.46
C LEU A 69 0.29 -1.69 8.16
N HIS A 70 1.08 -2.50 8.87
CA HIS A 70 1.11 -3.93 8.50
C HIS A 70 -0.16 -4.72 8.85
N CYS A 71 -1.15 -4.13 9.54
CA CYS A 71 -2.49 -4.72 9.58
C CYS A 71 -3.12 -4.87 8.19
N ILE A 72 -2.64 -4.13 7.17
CA ILE A 72 -3.02 -4.32 5.76
C ILE A 72 -2.68 -5.73 5.27
N MET A 73 -1.58 -6.33 5.71
CA MET A 73 -1.13 -7.61 5.17
C MET A 73 -2.17 -8.73 5.34
N PRO A 74 -2.69 -9.04 6.55
CA PRO A 74 -3.78 -10.00 6.70
C PRO A 74 -5.09 -9.56 6.05
N ILE A 75 -5.38 -8.25 5.93
CA ILE A 75 -6.54 -7.74 5.17
C ILE A 75 -6.47 -8.18 3.72
N ILE A 76 -5.32 -7.98 3.07
CA ILE A 76 -5.10 -8.36 1.67
C ILE A 76 -5.14 -9.88 1.50
N ILE A 77 -4.50 -10.64 2.40
CA ILE A 77 -4.52 -12.11 2.33
C ILE A 77 -5.96 -12.63 2.41
N TYR A 78 -6.78 -12.04 3.28
CA TYR A 78 -8.19 -12.41 3.42
C TYR A 78 -9.02 -12.00 2.20
N GLY A 79 -8.77 -10.83 1.63
CA GLY A 79 -9.58 -10.24 0.57
C GLY A 79 -9.26 -10.70 -0.85
N ARG A 80 -8.11 -11.34 -1.09
CA ARG A 80 -7.71 -11.78 -2.43
C ARG A 80 -8.23 -13.19 -2.77
N ASP A 81 -8.52 -13.40 -4.05
CA ASP A 81 -9.07 -14.66 -4.55
C ASP A 81 -8.14 -15.85 -4.28
N SER A 82 -8.75 -16.97 -3.88
CA SER A 82 -8.03 -18.23 -3.67
C SER A 82 -7.37 -18.69 -4.97
N GLY A 83 -6.05 -18.95 -4.92
CA GLY A 83 -5.28 -19.42 -6.07
C GLY A 83 -4.34 -18.36 -6.66
N ILE A 84 -4.47 -17.09 -6.26
CA ILE A 84 -3.45 -16.08 -6.58
C ILE A 84 -2.26 -16.28 -5.63
N THR A 85 -1.06 -16.35 -6.21
CA THR A 85 0.19 -16.64 -5.48
C THR A 85 0.94 -15.36 -5.15
N ASP A 86 0.36 -14.53 -4.29
CA ASP A 86 0.99 -13.29 -3.86
C ASP A 86 2.21 -13.53 -2.96
N GLU A 87 3.15 -12.58 -2.98
CA GLU A 87 4.27 -12.58 -2.05
C GLU A 87 4.24 -11.34 -1.17
N PHE A 88 4.46 -11.56 0.12
CA PHE A 88 4.31 -10.54 1.15
C PHE A 88 5.65 -10.25 1.83
N TYR A 89 5.96 -8.96 1.95
CA TYR A 89 7.22 -8.47 2.49
C TYR A 89 6.95 -7.34 3.50
N SER A 90 7.69 -7.31 4.61
CA SER A 90 7.50 -6.27 5.62
C SER A 90 8.77 -5.96 6.40
N VAL A 91 8.96 -4.69 6.76
CA VAL A 91 10.01 -4.28 7.70
C VAL A 91 9.51 -4.49 9.12
N SER A 92 10.10 -5.45 9.82
CA SER A 92 9.78 -5.91 11.16
C SER A 92 8.62 -6.91 11.27
N ASN A 93 8.92 -8.04 11.91
CA ASN A 93 7.94 -9.00 12.41
C ASN A 93 7.38 -8.61 13.80
N ASN A 94 7.83 -7.48 14.36
CA ASN A 94 7.44 -7.07 15.73
C ASN A 94 6.03 -6.49 15.80
N LEU A 95 5.33 -6.40 14.68
CA LEU A 95 3.90 -6.18 14.77
C LEU A 95 3.25 -7.42 15.36
N ILE A 96 2.78 -7.25 16.60
CA ILE A 96 1.43 -7.40 17.15
C ILE A 96 0.30 -7.98 16.24
N ILE A 97 0.58 -8.52 15.05
CA ILE A 97 -0.35 -9.30 14.22
C ILE A 97 -0.66 -10.65 14.90
N LYS A 98 0.16 -11.06 15.88
CA LYS A 98 0.04 -12.32 16.63
C LYS A 98 -1.03 -12.35 17.73
N GLN A 99 -1.78 -11.26 17.94
CA GLN A 99 -2.85 -11.27 18.96
C GLN A 99 -4.15 -11.94 18.47
N SER A 100 -4.37 -11.97 17.16
CA SER A 100 -5.51 -12.64 16.54
C SER A 100 -5.06 -13.98 15.97
N GLU A 101 -5.66 -15.09 16.43
CA GLU A 101 -5.36 -16.43 15.90
C GLU A 101 -5.60 -16.48 14.38
N LEU A 102 -6.69 -15.86 13.91
CA LEU A 102 -7.00 -15.76 12.49
C LEU A 102 -5.91 -15.02 11.70
N ALA A 103 -5.45 -13.86 12.20
CA ALA A 103 -4.41 -13.09 11.51
C ALA A 103 -3.11 -13.88 11.40
N ARG A 104 -2.75 -14.61 12.46
CA ARG A 104 -1.59 -15.50 12.47
C ARG A 104 -1.75 -16.62 11.44
N ASP A 105 -2.90 -17.27 11.40
CA ASP A 105 -3.15 -18.40 10.50
C ASP A 105 -3.11 -17.95 9.02
N LEU A 106 -3.67 -16.77 8.72
CA LEU A 106 -3.56 -16.14 7.40
C LEU A 106 -2.11 -15.85 7.03
N LEU A 107 -1.31 -15.27 7.93
CA LEU A 107 0.11 -15.03 7.65
C LEU A 107 0.88 -16.34 7.43
N VAL A 108 0.63 -17.37 8.23
CA VAL A 108 1.28 -18.68 8.06
C VAL A 108 0.96 -19.27 6.68
N SER A 109 -0.25 -19.06 6.16
CA SER A 109 -0.66 -19.59 4.85
C SER A 109 0.15 -19.05 3.67
N VAL A 110 0.76 -17.86 3.79
CA VAL A 110 1.50 -17.19 2.69
C VAL A 110 2.99 -16.99 2.98
N ASN A 111 3.46 -17.38 4.17
CA ASN A 111 4.86 -17.32 4.60
C ASN A 111 5.56 -15.97 4.28
N PRO A 112 5.09 -14.86 4.86
CA PRO A 112 5.62 -13.52 4.60
C PRO A 112 7.10 -13.40 5.01
N LYS A 113 7.83 -12.58 4.27
CA LYS A 113 9.26 -12.31 4.52
C LYS A 113 9.41 -11.02 5.33
N PHE A 114 10.04 -11.12 6.48
CA PHE A 114 10.29 -9.98 7.36
C PHE A 114 11.76 -9.58 7.35
N TYR A 115 12.01 -8.27 7.37
CA TYR A 115 13.35 -7.69 7.31
C TYR A 115 13.54 -6.66 8.41
N ASP A 116 14.78 -6.44 8.85
CA ASP A 116 15.07 -5.39 9.83
C ASP A 116 15.25 -4.02 9.16
N LYS A 117 15.68 -4.02 7.90
CA LYS A 117 15.91 -2.81 7.10
C LYS A 117 15.06 -2.81 5.84
N SER A 118 14.59 -1.62 5.47
CA SER A 118 13.86 -1.35 4.24
C SER A 118 14.65 -1.70 2.98
N ILE A 119 15.96 -1.49 2.96
CA ILE A 119 16.79 -1.86 1.81
C ILE A 119 16.80 -3.37 1.55
N GLU A 120 16.80 -4.20 2.61
CA GLU A 120 16.78 -5.66 2.48
C GLU A 120 15.42 -6.14 1.94
N LEU A 121 14.33 -5.46 2.33
CA LEU A 121 13.01 -5.67 1.73
C LEU A 121 13.04 -5.36 0.24
N LEU A 122 13.60 -4.21 -0.16
CA LEU A 122 13.68 -3.80 -1.57
C LEU A 122 14.51 -4.79 -2.39
N ASP A 123 15.69 -5.18 -1.88
CA ASP A 123 16.57 -6.16 -2.53
C ASP A 123 15.91 -7.52 -2.74
N SER A 124 14.92 -7.88 -1.91
CA SER A 124 14.20 -9.14 -2.03
C SER A 124 12.95 -9.05 -2.88
N ILE A 125 12.16 -7.98 -2.74
CA ILE A 125 10.90 -7.81 -3.48
C ILE A 125 11.15 -7.63 -4.98
N PHE A 126 12.25 -6.96 -5.37
CA PHE A 126 12.60 -6.80 -6.77
C PHE A 126 13.31 -8.02 -7.40
N ARG A 127 13.43 -9.15 -6.69
CA ARG A 127 13.90 -10.42 -7.31
C ARG A 127 12.80 -11.14 -8.07
N ASN A 128 11.53 -10.89 -7.74
CA ASN A 128 10.41 -11.48 -8.48
C ASN A 128 10.03 -10.59 -9.69
N SER A 129 9.24 -11.16 -10.60
CA SER A 129 8.73 -10.47 -11.79
C SER A 129 7.26 -10.06 -11.66
N LYS A 130 6.70 -10.11 -10.45
CA LYS A 130 5.28 -9.80 -10.17
C LYS A 130 5.05 -8.30 -10.21
N PHE A 131 3.79 -7.88 -10.25
CA PHE A 131 3.45 -6.48 -10.03
C PHE A 131 3.83 -6.10 -8.60
N VAL A 132 4.68 -5.08 -8.43
CA VAL A 132 5.17 -4.66 -7.11
C VAL A 132 4.30 -3.54 -6.56
N TYR A 133 3.77 -3.70 -5.34
CA TYR A 133 3.07 -2.64 -4.62
C TYR A 133 3.77 -2.37 -3.29
N LEU A 134 4.20 -1.13 -3.06
CA LEU A 134 4.93 -0.73 -1.86
C LEU A 134 4.17 0.31 -1.03
N ILE A 135 4.29 0.22 0.29
CA ILE A 135 3.84 1.25 1.23
C ILE A 135 5.03 1.69 2.08
N PHE A 136 5.40 2.96 2.00
CA PHE A 136 6.54 3.53 2.71
C PHE A 136 6.11 4.68 3.60
N ASN A 137 6.73 4.80 4.78
CA ASN A 137 6.65 6.03 5.56
C ASN A 137 7.61 7.06 4.95
N ILE A 138 7.16 8.30 4.82
CA ILE A 138 7.96 9.46 4.36
C ILE A 138 9.29 9.64 5.11
N ASP A 139 9.41 9.09 6.32
CA ASP A 139 10.63 9.13 7.14
C ASP A 139 11.83 8.43 6.50
N ASP A 140 11.60 7.51 5.56
CA ASP A 140 12.64 6.71 4.90
C ASP A 140 12.87 7.16 3.44
N GLU A 141 13.24 8.43 3.27
CA GLU A 141 13.43 9.07 1.96
C GLU A 141 14.44 8.31 1.09
N GLN A 142 15.54 7.81 1.67
CA GLN A 142 16.55 7.06 0.92
C GLN A 142 15.95 5.82 0.27
N SER A 143 15.21 5.02 1.03
CA SER A 143 14.61 3.79 0.53
C SER A 143 13.44 4.06 -0.41
N ILE A 144 12.69 5.16 -0.20
CA ILE A 144 11.69 5.64 -1.16
C ILE A 144 12.33 5.93 -2.51
N CYS A 145 13.42 6.69 -2.55
CA CYS A 145 14.13 7.01 -3.80
C CYS A 145 14.61 5.73 -4.50
N THR A 146 15.20 4.79 -3.76
CA THR A 146 15.62 3.49 -4.31
C THR A 146 14.42 2.67 -4.82
N ALA A 147 13.28 2.69 -4.14
CA ALA A 147 12.08 2.01 -4.57
C ALA A 147 11.55 2.59 -5.90
N ILE A 148 11.51 3.92 -6.00
CA ILE A 148 11.10 4.65 -7.21
C ILE A 148 12.02 4.31 -8.38
N GLU A 149 13.34 4.24 -8.16
CA GLU A 149 14.29 3.87 -9.21
C GLU A 149 14.10 2.44 -9.71
N ASN A 150 13.86 1.50 -8.81
CA ASN A 150 13.57 0.12 -9.19
C ASN A 150 12.22 0.01 -9.94
N LEU A 151 11.19 0.71 -9.45
CA LEU A 151 9.88 0.75 -10.09
C LEU A 151 9.91 1.43 -11.46
N ALA A 152 10.78 2.42 -11.71
CA ALA A 152 10.92 3.03 -13.03
C ALA A 152 11.25 2.03 -14.16
N SER A 153 11.77 0.84 -13.81
CA SER A 153 12.09 -0.22 -14.75
C SER A 153 11.05 -1.35 -14.82
N ARG A 154 9.97 -1.30 -14.02
CA ARG A 154 9.03 -2.41 -13.83
C ARG A 154 7.60 -1.94 -13.52
N ARG A 155 6.62 -2.79 -13.83
CA ARG A 155 5.22 -2.53 -13.46
C ARG A 155 5.06 -2.52 -11.94
N GLY A 156 4.55 -1.43 -11.39
CA GLY A 156 4.26 -1.36 -9.97
C GLY A 156 3.70 -0.04 -9.49
N ALA A 157 3.51 0.05 -8.18
CA ALA A 157 3.04 1.25 -7.49
C ALA A 157 3.70 1.42 -6.13
N ILE A 158 3.81 2.66 -5.67
CA ILE A 158 4.23 3.00 -4.31
C ILE A 158 3.26 4.02 -3.71
N THR A 159 2.81 3.75 -2.49
CA THR A 159 2.14 4.70 -1.61
C THR A 159 3.11 5.22 -0.58
N ILE A 160 3.25 6.53 -0.47
CA ILE A 160 4.14 7.19 0.48
C ILE A 160 3.28 7.85 1.56
N HIS A 161 3.23 7.24 2.74
CA HIS A 161 2.49 7.71 3.89
C HIS A 161 3.24 8.85 4.59
N ASN A 162 2.62 10.02 4.60
CA ASN A 162 3.10 11.28 5.17
C ASN A 162 2.08 11.86 6.17
N PRO A 163 1.80 11.19 7.30
CA PRO A 163 0.78 11.63 8.25
C PRO A 163 1.14 12.94 8.97
N GLN A 164 2.42 13.31 8.94
CA GLN A 164 2.95 14.52 9.57
C GLN A 164 3.05 15.71 8.60
N TYR A 165 2.59 15.56 7.35
CA TYR A 165 2.65 16.61 6.33
C TYR A 165 4.05 17.21 6.15
N LYS A 166 5.07 16.35 6.16
CA LYS A 166 6.45 16.74 5.85
C LYS A 166 6.53 17.33 4.45
N ASN A 167 7.46 18.23 4.25
CA ASN A 167 7.69 18.84 2.94
C ASN A 167 8.16 17.78 1.93
N THR A 168 7.35 17.51 0.91
CA THR A 168 7.62 16.53 -0.15
C THR A 168 8.22 17.15 -1.43
N THR A 169 8.62 18.43 -1.41
CA THR A 169 9.08 19.15 -2.62
C THR A 169 10.27 18.45 -3.29
N ASN A 170 11.25 17.97 -2.51
CA ASN A 170 12.42 17.28 -3.03
C ASN A 170 12.06 15.94 -3.68
N LEU A 171 11.19 15.18 -3.02
CA LEU A 171 10.68 13.91 -3.52
C LEU A 171 9.87 14.11 -4.81
N MET A 172 8.99 15.11 -4.85
CA MET A 172 8.20 15.44 -6.05
C MET A 172 9.10 15.84 -7.21
N LYS A 173 10.12 16.67 -6.95
CA LYS A 173 11.13 17.01 -7.95
C LYS A 173 11.85 15.76 -8.47
N PHE A 174 12.29 14.88 -7.58
CA PHE A 174 12.95 13.62 -7.94
C PHE A 174 12.08 12.73 -8.84
N CYS A 175 10.78 12.61 -8.53
CA CYS A 175 9.83 11.88 -9.38
C CYS A 175 9.70 12.53 -10.76
N LEU A 176 9.52 13.86 -10.82
CA LEU A 176 9.36 14.59 -12.07
C LEU A 176 10.60 14.52 -12.96
N ASP A 177 11.80 14.61 -12.38
CA ASP A 177 13.08 14.47 -13.08
C ASP A 177 13.22 13.09 -13.76
N LYS A 178 12.48 12.08 -13.28
CA LYS A 178 12.42 10.73 -13.82
C LYS A 178 11.12 10.43 -14.60
N ASN A 179 10.35 11.46 -14.94
CA ASN A 179 9.07 11.36 -15.67
C ASN A 179 8.03 10.45 -14.98
N ILE A 180 8.01 10.46 -13.65
CA ILE A 180 7.03 9.75 -12.83
C ILE A 180 6.01 10.75 -12.32
N HIS A 181 4.74 10.46 -12.57
CA HIS A 181 3.64 11.35 -12.25
C HIS A 181 2.88 10.83 -11.03
N LEU A 182 2.54 11.76 -10.14
CA LEU A 182 1.58 11.52 -9.06
C LEU A 182 0.23 11.16 -9.67
N ILE A 183 -0.35 10.03 -9.26
CA ILE A 183 -1.68 9.63 -9.70
C ILE A 183 -2.73 10.19 -8.76
N GLU A 184 -2.46 10.09 -7.47
CA GLU A 184 -3.42 10.42 -6.44
C GLU A 184 -2.67 10.90 -5.20
N ASN A 185 -3.23 11.95 -4.60
CA ASN A 185 -2.90 12.35 -3.24
C ASN A 185 -4.09 11.96 -2.38
N ILE A 186 -3.93 10.93 -1.56
CA ILE A 186 -4.95 10.45 -0.63
C ILE A 186 -4.99 11.45 0.52
N ASP A 187 -6.11 12.15 0.64
CA ASP A 187 -6.50 13.05 1.74
C ASP A 187 -5.47 14.12 2.20
N GLY A 188 -4.45 14.42 1.40
CA GLY A 188 -3.36 15.33 1.77
C GLY A 188 -2.16 14.64 2.42
N SER A 189 -2.28 13.38 2.82
CA SER A 189 -1.30 12.71 3.68
C SER A 189 -0.65 11.46 3.08
N ALA A 190 -1.02 11.06 1.86
CA ALA A 190 -0.27 10.04 1.14
C ALA A 190 -0.21 10.29 -0.36
N ASP A 191 0.97 10.08 -0.93
CA ASP A 191 1.20 10.20 -2.37
C ASP A 191 1.27 8.81 -3.01
N LEU A 192 0.45 8.56 -4.03
CA LEU A 192 0.43 7.33 -4.82
C LEU A 192 1.03 7.57 -6.21
N PHE A 193 2.07 6.82 -6.52
CA PHE A 193 2.75 6.80 -7.82
C PHE A 193 2.61 5.41 -8.45
N ARG A 194 2.53 5.33 -9.79
CA ARG A 194 2.52 4.08 -10.58
C ARG A 194 3.50 4.18 -11.74
N PHE A 195 4.00 3.03 -12.14
CA PHE A 195 5.09 2.83 -13.08
C PHE A 195 4.72 1.69 -14.05
#